data_AF-A0AAW0IUJ1-F1
#
_entry.id   AF-A0AAW0IUJ1-F1
#
_cell.length_a   1.000
_cell.length_b   1.000
_cell.length_c   1.000
_cell.angle_alpha   90.00
_cell.angle_beta   90.00
_cell.angle_gamma   90.00
#
_symmetry.space_group_name_H-M   'P 1'
#
loop_
_entity.id
_entity.type
_entity.pdbx_description
1 polymer ?
#
loop_
_entity_poly.entity_id
_entity_poly.type
_entity_poly.pdbx_seq_one_letter_code
_entity_poly.pdbx_strand_id
1 'polypeptide(L)'
;MLASAFIFGGVVVVLWQLWERRNAVKEACKDNKIMHNEIVAHTDSCHQKLASSINTYYGLRPDFKDIFGDISEKWGYVDVGVIVCGPPSLQTSDLQTSVAKEIRSQNIRRQHHHPIFHFNSHSFDL
;
A
#
# COMPACT_ATOMS: atom_id res chain seq x y z
N MET A 1 6.77 -30.29 -42.89
CA MET A 1 7.64 -30.67 -41.76
C MET A 1 8.52 -29.50 -41.27
N LEU A 2 9.01 -28.62 -42.14
CA LEU A 2 9.75 -27.40 -41.72
C LEU A 2 8.85 -26.27 -41.20
N ALA A 3 7.66 -26.05 -41.76
CA ALA A 3 6.78 -24.94 -41.37
C ALA A 3 6.32 -25.00 -39.89
N SER A 4 6.16 -26.21 -39.33
CA SER A 4 5.78 -26.40 -37.92
C SER A 4 6.90 -26.06 -36.94
N ALA A 5 8.16 -26.24 -37.33
CA ALA A 5 9.31 -25.91 -36.49
C ALA A 5 9.50 -24.39 -36.35
N PHE A 6 9.20 -23.61 -37.39
CA PHE A 6 9.25 -22.15 -37.33
C PHE A 6 8.12 -21.56 -36.48
N ILE A 7 6.93 -22.15 -36.52
CA ILE A 7 5.79 -21.69 -35.72
C ILE A 7 6.05 -21.96 -34.23
N PHE A 8 6.43 -23.18 -33.86
CA PHE A 8 6.73 -23.49 -32.46
C PHE A 8 7.98 -22.77 -31.95
N GLY A 9 9.06 -22.75 -32.74
CA GLY A 9 10.31 -22.07 -32.36
C GLY A 9 10.13 -20.57 -32.23
N GLY A 10 9.45 -19.93 -33.19
CA GLY A 10 9.18 -18.50 -33.16
C GLY A 10 8.29 -18.08 -32.00
N VAL A 11 7.22 -18.85 -31.71
CA VAL A 11 6.32 -18.57 -30.59
C VAL A 11 7.04 -18.65 -29.25
N VAL A 12 7.93 -19.64 -29.06
CA VAL A 12 8.72 -19.75 -27.82
C VAL A 12 9.66 -18.56 -27.65
N VAL A 13 10.31 -18.08 -28.71
CA VAL A 13 11.19 -16.91 -28.66
C VAL A 13 10.42 -15.63 -28.34
N VAL A 14 9.23 -15.44 -28.94
CA VAL A 14 8.36 -14.30 -28.66
C VAL A 14 7.86 -14.33 -27.22
N LEU A 15 7.41 -15.49 -26.73
CA LEU A 15 6.98 -15.66 -25.35
C LEU A 15 8.12 -15.41 -24.36
N TRP A 16 9.34 -15.85 -24.70
CA TRP A 16 10.53 -15.59 -23.90
C TRP A 16 10.85 -14.09 -23.81
N GLN A 17 10.86 -13.39 -24.95
CA GLN A 17 11.11 -11.95 -24.99
C GLN A 17 10.02 -11.13 -24.27
N LEU A 18 8.75 -11.53 -24.38
CA LEU A 18 7.67 -10.89 -23.63
C LEU A 18 7.81 -11.10 -22.13
N TRP A 19 8.19 -12.32 -21.70
CA TRP A 19 8.40 -12.61 -20.29
C TRP A 19 9.61 -11.83 -19.73
N GLU A 20 10.70 -11.77 -20.48
CA GLU A 20 11.90 -11.01 -20.12
C GLU A 20 11.62 -9.51 -19.99
N ARG A 21 10.90 -8.91 -20.95
CA ARG A 21 10.44 -7.51 -20.84
C ARG A 21 9.55 -7.28 -19.62
N ARG A 22 8.63 -8.20 -19.34
CA ARG A 22 7.72 -8.08 -18.18
C ARG A 22 8.46 -8.16 -16.85
N ASN A 23 9.49 -9.00 -16.77
CA ASN A 23 10.36 -9.07 -15.59
C ASN A 23 11.25 -7.82 -15.49
N ALA A 24 11.80 -7.31 -16.60
CA ALA A 24 12.60 -6.08 -16.58
C ALA A 24 11.80 -4.86 -16.09
N VAL A 25 10.53 -4.70 -16.50
CA VAL A 25 9.64 -3.66 -15.97
C VAL A 25 9.34 -3.87 -14.49
N LYS A 26 9.19 -5.12 -14.05
CA LYS A 26 8.97 -5.47 -12.64
C LYS A 26 10.21 -5.18 -11.78
N GLU A 27 11.41 -5.37 -12.32
CA GLU A 27 12.67 -5.04 -11.63
C GLU A 27 12.96 -3.53 -11.65
N ALA A 28 12.67 -2.81 -12.74
CA ALA A 28 12.74 -1.34 -12.76
C ALA A 28 11.80 -0.71 -11.73
N CYS A 29 10.59 -1.26 -11.54
CA CYS A 29 9.67 -0.83 -10.49
C CYS A 29 10.21 -1.09 -9.05
N LYS A 30 11.11 -2.06 -8.88
CA LYS A 30 11.75 -2.36 -7.59
C LYS A 30 13.01 -1.51 -7.36
N ASP A 31 13.76 -1.16 -8.41
CA ASP A 31 14.96 -0.32 -8.30
C ASP A 31 14.59 1.12 -7.93
N ASN A 32 13.42 1.59 -8.38
CA ASN A 32 12.84 2.87 -7.95
C ASN A 32 12.43 2.88 -6.45
N LYS A 33 12.46 1.72 -5.77
CA LYS A 33 12.11 1.56 -4.34
C LYS A 33 13.32 1.75 -3.42
N ILE A 34 14.53 1.94 -3.96
CA ILE A 34 15.75 2.25 -3.19
C ILE A 34 16.08 3.74 -3.31
N MET A 35 15.18 4.61 -2.85
CA MET A 35 15.56 5.96 -2.45
C MET A 35 15.22 6.11 -0.97
N HIS A 36 16.02 5.41 -0.16
CA HIS A 36 16.02 5.59 1.27
C HIS A 36 16.73 6.90 1.61
N ASN A 37 16.03 7.69 2.43
CA ASN A 37 16.62 8.43 3.55
C ASN A 37 17.38 9.74 3.23
N GLU A 38 16.62 10.83 3.09
CA GLU A 38 17.09 12.16 3.51
C GLU A 38 16.15 12.74 4.57
N ILE A 39 15.99 12.00 5.67
CA ILE A 39 15.32 12.44 6.90
C ILE A 39 16.38 13.05 7.81
N VAL A 40 16.99 14.19 7.45
CA VAL A 40 17.84 14.93 8.41
C VAL A 40 17.67 16.45 8.34
N ALA A 41 17.08 17.03 7.29
CA ALA A 41 16.98 18.49 7.15
C ALA A 41 15.57 19.10 7.28
N HIS A 42 14.51 18.29 7.49
CA HIS A 42 13.12 18.70 7.22
C HIS A 42 12.15 18.61 8.43
N THR A 43 12.67 18.45 9.65
CA THR A 43 11.85 18.27 10.86
C THR A 43 10.97 19.47 11.18
N ASP A 44 11.47 20.69 11.00
CA ASP A 44 10.77 21.90 11.47
C ASP A 44 9.63 22.33 10.53
N SER A 45 9.84 22.25 9.22
CA SER A 45 8.81 22.59 8.23
C SER A 45 7.76 21.47 8.06
N CYS A 46 8.12 20.21 8.33
CA CYS A 46 7.14 19.11 8.41
C CYS A 46 6.20 19.30 9.59
N HIS A 47 6.72 19.63 10.78
CA HIS A 47 5.92 19.91 11.97
C HIS A 47 4.95 21.08 11.77
N GLN A 48 5.39 22.18 11.17
CA GLN A 48 4.54 23.35 10.94
C GLN A 48 3.40 23.06 9.96
N LYS A 49 3.67 22.27 8.91
CA LYS A 49 2.67 21.81 7.94
C LYS A 49 1.71 20.78 8.54
N LEU A 50 2.20 19.90 9.40
CA LEU A 50 1.38 18.95 10.15
C LEU A 50 0.41 19.68 11.09
N ALA A 51 0.88 20.70 11.83
CA ALA A 51 0.03 21.48 12.73
C ALA A 51 -1.16 22.15 11.99
N SER A 52 -0.95 22.63 10.77
CA SER A 52 -2.02 23.19 9.93
C SER A 52 -3.00 22.15 9.35
N SER A 53 -2.67 20.85 9.44
CA SER A 53 -3.46 19.74 8.90
C SER A 53 -4.16 18.90 9.97
N ILE A 54 -4.04 19.26 11.25
CA ILE A 54 -4.66 18.51 12.35
C ILE A 54 -6.11 18.98 12.52
N ASN A 55 -7.05 18.16 12.05
CA ASN A 55 -8.44 18.28 12.44
C ASN A 55 -8.67 17.45 13.72
N THR A 56 -9.19 18.11 14.76
CA THR A 56 -9.49 17.47 16.04
C THR A 56 -11.00 17.28 16.18
N TYR A 57 -11.43 16.03 16.35
CA TYR A 57 -12.84 15.67 16.54
C TYR A 57 -13.04 15.04 17.91
N TYR A 58 -14.11 15.41 18.61
CA TYR A 58 -14.40 14.91 19.96
C TYR A 58 -15.64 14.02 19.97
N GLY A 59 -15.58 12.90 20.70
CA GLY A 59 -16.73 12.00 20.93
C GLY A 59 -17.18 11.16 19.73
N LEU A 60 -16.62 11.40 18.54
CA LEU A 60 -16.92 10.65 17.33
C LEU A 60 -15.87 9.57 17.08
N ARG A 61 -16.34 8.42 16.61
CA ARG A 61 -15.47 7.36 16.13
C ARG A 61 -14.99 7.70 14.70
N PRO A 62 -13.69 7.51 14.38
CA PRO A 62 -13.19 7.80 13.03
C PRO A 62 -13.92 7.01 11.94
N ASP A 63 -14.22 7.68 10.82
CA ASP A 63 -14.72 7.02 9.62
C ASP A 63 -13.55 6.48 8.80
N PHE A 64 -13.21 5.22 9.05
CA PHE A 64 -12.11 4.56 8.33
C PHE A 64 -12.34 4.43 6.83
N LYS A 65 -13.59 4.36 6.39
CA LYS A 65 -13.91 4.22 4.97
C LYS A 65 -13.53 5.48 4.22
N ASP A 66 -13.90 6.63 4.78
CA ASP A 66 -13.55 7.94 4.24
C ASP A 66 -12.03 8.15 4.28
N ILE A 67 -11.40 7.90 5.43
CA ILE A 67 -9.95 8.05 5.62
C ILE A 67 -9.16 7.20 4.62
N PHE A 68 -9.45 5.91 4.50
CA PHE A 68 -8.71 5.04 3.57
C PHE A 68 -9.08 5.29 2.12
N GLY A 69 -10.32 5.73 1.83
CA GLY A 69 -10.74 6.16 0.50
C GLY A 69 -9.93 7.38 0.02
N ASP A 70 -9.84 8.41 0.86
CA ASP A 70 -9.06 9.62 0.60
C ASP A 70 -7.58 9.30 0.33
N ILE A 71 -6.99 8.39 1.12
CA ILE A 71 -5.61 7.93 0.92
C ILE A 71 -5.49 7.18 -0.42
N SER A 72 -6.47 6.32 -0.74
CA SER A 72 -6.51 5.52 -1.97
C SER A 72 -6.50 6.39 -3.23
N GLU A 73 -7.23 7.51 -3.20
CA GLU A 73 -7.32 8.45 -4.32
C GLU A 73 -6.07 9.33 -4.46
N LYS A 74 -5.41 9.68 -3.35
CA LYS A 74 -4.33 10.67 -3.35
C LYS A 74 -2.93 10.08 -3.50
N TRP A 75 -2.69 8.85 -3.01
CA TRP A 75 -1.31 8.34 -2.81
C TRP A 75 -0.78 7.48 -3.96
N GLY A 76 -1.64 6.99 -4.84
CA GLY A 76 -1.24 6.17 -5.98
C GLY A 76 -0.67 4.80 -5.57
N TYR A 77 0.21 4.22 -6.39
CA TYR A 77 0.68 2.85 -6.21
C TYR A 77 1.80 2.74 -5.17
N VAL A 78 1.42 2.66 -3.89
CA VAL A 78 2.35 2.54 -2.75
C VAL A 78 1.89 1.46 -1.75
N ASP A 79 2.83 0.93 -0.98
CA ASP A 79 2.54 0.03 0.15
C ASP A 79 2.35 0.87 1.43
N VAL A 80 1.20 0.77 2.08
CA VAL A 80 0.83 1.55 3.27
C VAL A 80 0.74 0.63 4.48
N GLY A 81 1.60 0.83 5.48
CA GLY A 81 1.50 0.15 6.77
C GLY A 81 0.52 0.84 7.71
N VAL A 82 -0.46 0.11 8.22
CA VAL A 82 -1.40 0.58 9.25
C VAL A 82 -1.15 -0.17 10.54
N ILE A 83 -0.73 0.55 11.57
CA ILE A 83 -0.45 -0.01 12.90
C ILE A 83 -1.61 0.37 13.83
N VAL A 84 -2.17 -0.62 14.54
CA VAL A 84 -3.17 -0.38 15.58
C VAL A 84 -2.65 -0.89 16.92
N CYS A 85 -2.63 0.01 17.90
CA CYS A 85 -2.29 -0.25 19.30
C CYS A 85 -3.34 0.42 20.18
N GLY A 86 -3.93 -0.32 21.12
CA GLY A 86 -5.01 0.19 21.95
C GLY A 86 -5.53 -0.83 22.96
N PRO A 87 -6.40 -0.39 23.89
CA PRO A 87 -6.84 -1.21 25.00
C PRO A 87 -7.59 -2.48 24.54
N PRO A 88 -7.28 -3.66 25.11
CA PRO A 88 -7.88 -4.94 24.72
C PRO A 88 -9.26 -5.19 25.36
N SER A 89 -9.64 -4.41 26.39
CA SER A 89 -10.75 -4.72 27.28
C SER A 89 -12.11 -4.29 26.72
N LEU A 90 -12.72 -5.23 25.99
CA LEU A 90 -14.15 -5.60 25.88
C LEU A 90 -14.25 -6.40 24.56
N GLN A 91 -13.99 -7.71 24.60
CA GLN A 91 -14.00 -8.69 23.49
C GLN A 91 -13.48 -8.18 22.12
N THR A 92 -12.18 -8.30 21.82
CA THR A 92 -11.66 -8.07 20.44
C THR A 92 -12.08 -6.75 19.78
N SER A 93 -11.87 -5.64 20.50
CA SER A 93 -12.05 -4.23 20.11
C SER A 93 -12.66 -3.95 18.72
N ASP A 94 -13.84 -3.34 18.70
CA ASP A 94 -14.46 -2.90 17.47
C ASP A 94 -13.49 -2.07 16.60
N LEU A 95 -12.56 -1.33 17.21
CA LEU A 95 -11.58 -0.51 16.49
C LEU A 95 -10.66 -1.36 15.62
N GLN A 96 -9.96 -2.36 16.20
CA GLN A 96 -9.06 -3.22 15.43
C GLN A 96 -9.84 -3.98 14.35
N THR A 97 -10.99 -4.54 14.71
CA THR A 97 -11.84 -5.28 13.78
C THR A 97 -12.36 -4.39 12.65
N SER A 98 -12.78 -3.16 12.97
CA SER A 98 -13.27 -2.19 11.98
C SER A 98 -12.16 -1.71 11.05
N VAL A 99 -10.97 -1.39 11.57
CA VAL A 99 -9.81 -0.99 10.77
C VAL A 99 -9.39 -2.14 9.85
N ALA A 100 -9.22 -3.34 10.40
CA ALA A 100 -8.83 -4.50 9.62
C ALA A 100 -9.89 -4.89 8.57
N LYS A 101 -11.18 -4.76 8.89
CA LYS A 101 -12.28 -4.97 7.94
C LYS A 101 -12.23 -3.97 6.79
N GLU A 102 -12.03 -2.69 7.09
CA GLU A 102 -11.98 -1.66 6.07
C GLU A 102 -10.74 -1.79 5.17
N ILE A 103 -9.57 -2.05 5.75
CA ILE A 103 -8.33 -2.34 5.00
C ILE A 103 -8.54 -3.49 4.02
N ARG A 104 -9.18 -4.58 4.45
CA ARG A 104 -9.49 -5.72 3.57
C ARG A 104 -10.46 -5.31 2.46
N SER A 105 -11.50 -4.54 2.78
CA SER A 105 -12.46 -4.00 1.81
C SER A 105 -11.77 -3.15 0.73
N GLN A 106 -10.91 -2.22 1.15
CA GLN A 106 -10.15 -1.35 0.25
C GLN A 106 -9.22 -2.14 -0.64
N ASN A 107 -8.46 -3.10 -0.09
CA ASN A 107 -7.55 -3.93 -0.88
C ASN A 107 -8.25 -4.80 -1.91
N ILE A 108 -9.47 -5.27 -1.62
CA ILE A 108 -10.28 -6.06 -2.56
C ILE A 108 -10.83 -5.17 -3.69
N ARG A 109 -11.25 -3.95 -3.36
CA ARG A 109 -11.88 -3.01 -4.31
C ARG A 109 -10.87 -2.12 -5.04
N ARG A 110 -9.57 -2.21 -4.71
CA ARG A 110 -8.53 -1.32 -5.23
C ARG A 110 -8.36 -1.46 -6.74
N GLN A 111 -8.03 -0.36 -7.39
CA GLN A 111 -7.57 -0.36 -8.78
C GLN A 111 -6.06 -0.63 -8.86
N HIS A 112 -5.54 -0.91 -10.06
CA HIS A 112 -4.13 -1.25 -10.25
C HIS A 112 -3.17 -0.16 -9.74
N HIS A 113 -3.57 1.12 -9.85
CA HIS A 113 -2.75 2.27 -9.43
C HIS A 113 -3.03 2.74 -8.00
N HIS A 114 -3.86 2.02 -7.23
CA HIS A 114 -4.21 2.38 -5.85
C HIS A 114 -3.28 1.69 -4.84
N PRO A 115 -3.13 2.25 -3.63
CA PRO A 115 -2.24 1.71 -2.62
C PRO A 115 -2.68 0.34 -2.11
N ILE A 116 -1.73 -0.40 -1.52
CA ILE A 116 -1.97 -1.64 -0.80
C ILE A 116 -1.83 -1.38 0.68
N PHE A 117 -2.87 -1.67 1.45
CA PHE A 117 -2.86 -1.48 2.89
C PHE A 117 -2.45 -2.76 3.62
N HIS A 118 -1.50 -2.63 4.55
CA HIS A 118 -0.99 -3.72 5.38
C HIS A 118 -1.37 -3.47 6.84
N PHE A 119 -2.30 -4.28 7.36
CA PHE A 119 -2.74 -4.19 8.75
C PHE A 119 -1.76 -4.89 9.69
N ASN A 120 -1.31 -4.18 10.73
CA ASN A 120 -0.44 -4.67 11.78
C ASN A 120 -1.06 -4.31 13.15
N SER A 121 -1.43 -5.33 13.93
CA SER A 121 -1.90 -5.13 15.30
C SER A 121 -0.73 -5.38 16.24
N HIS A 122 -0.41 -4.40 17.09
CA HIS A 122 0.68 -4.50 18.04
C HIS A 122 0.21 -4.08 19.44
N SER A 123 0.66 -4.84 20.44
CA SER A 123 0.69 -4.39 21.83
C SER A 123 2.13 -4.08 22.16
N PHE A 124 2.41 -2.84 22.55
CA PHE A 124 3.72 -2.44 23.02
C PHE A 124 3.69 -2.47 24.55
N ASP A 125 4.38 -3.44 25.13
CA ASP A 125 4.62 -3.47 26.58
C ASP A 125 5.82 -2.57 26.89
N LEU A 126 5.70 -1.73 27.93
CA LEU A 126 6.72 -0.78 28.40
C LEU A 126 7.58 -1.39 29.51
#